data_AF-A0A9W9MK74-F1
#
_entry.id   AF-A0A9W9MK74-F1
#
_cell.length_a   1.000
_cell.length_b   1.000
_cell.length_c   1.000
_cell.angle_alpha   90.00
_cell.angle_beta   90.00
_cell.angle_gamma   90.00
#
_symmetry.space_group_name_H-M   'P 1'
#
loop_
_entity.id
_entity.type
_entity.pdbx_description
1 polymer ?
#
loop_
_entity_poly.entity_id
_entity_poly.type
_entity_poly.pdbx_seq_one_letter_code
_entity_poly.pdbx_strand_id
1 'polypeptide(L)'
;MRQSLRRSCASCARSKSSCDLRTPRCSRCIKRQVECAYANEPSTGPATSGWQNGASTSLLDGSGTLTNYRFGSLDPFDSYPQTRLPREHVQRLIYTFLHKIAFQYYPLDLNATSNPFLISWWPLALGDPALFHVSLQTACLDEELLAQKGFQTSELLMADSVALLRRKVEYMSLAVQDGTMNSVITLATIEFGKGNIKVGEMHVNGLKKLVDMRGGINAVRQTSPLTARMVSWVSMLIMGHPQFETQDDFGIGDGIPPIPEWQLDSTALDDQLFDLSTIEVDYAVKNVFNRLRNIFHRVRNIPFPATQLHDLTCFVIHRLLLSTLATIITPPSPMTESIRYGIILYMFTAQGPTYYSHAVILNTILIRFMENLEHLASTPRVYDSLDVWFAAVGMVASAGTTHHQQFMERARDIAAALQLGNFGDTLIHIKTVLWLEKPQSEDLFRSHWGTIFNPTDQSVVPDLSMSVSPYSSSVEFI
;
A
#
# COMPACT_ATOMS: atom_id res chain seq x y z
N MET A 1 -17.31 4.13 42.89
CA MET A 1 -17.04 2.73 43.30
C MET A 1 -16.86 1.89 42.04
N ARG A 2 -15.68 1.28 41.84
CA ARG A 2 -15.41 0.43 40.67
C ARG A 2 -16.28 -0.83 40.74
N GLN A 3 -17.18 -1.04 39.80
CA GLN A 3 -17.91 -2.30 39.64
C GLN A 3 -16.91 -3.37 39.15
N SER A 4 -16.40 -4.19 40.08
CA SER A 4 -15.66 -5.39 39.71
C SER A 4 -16.58 -6.32 38.91
N LEU A 5 -16.12 -6.84 37.76
CA LEU A 5 -16.77 -7.93 37.02
C LEU A 5 -16.88 -9.17 37.93
N ARG A 6 -17.96 -9.28 38.70
CA ARG A 6 -18.18 -10.40 39.61
C ARG A 6 -18.58 -11.61 38.77
N ARG A 7 -17.72 -12.63 38.75
CA ARG A 7 -18.04 -13.91 38.13
C ARG A 7 -19.14 -14.67 38.90
N SER A 8 -19.29 -14.48 40.22
CA SER A 8 -20.28 -15.20 41.04
C SER A 8 -21.67 -14.55 41.07
N CYS A 9 -22.72 -15.37 41.23
CA CYS A 9 -24.09 -14.85 41.43
C CYS A 9 -24.21 -14.04 42.73
N ALA A 10 -25.21 -13.15 42.79
CA ALA A 10 -25.42 -12.23 43.91
C ALA A 10 -25.52 -12.95 45.27
N SER A 11 -26.20 -14.08 45.34
CA SER A 11 -26.40 -14.87 46.57
C SER A 11 -25.11 -15.55 47.05
N CYS A 12 -24.32 -16.12 46.13
CA CYS A 12 -23.01 -16.69 46.49
C CYS A 12 -22.00 -15.59 46.87
N ALA A 13 -22.03 -14.44 46.20
CA ALA A 13 -21.19 -13.29 46.54
C ALA A 13 -21.50 -12.74 47.94
N ARG A 14 -22.78 -12.55 48.28
CA ARG A 14 -23.22 -12.09 49.62
C ARG A 14 -22.80 -13.07 50.72
N SER A 15 -22.82 -14.37 50.43
CA SER A 15 -22.40 -15.42 51.36
C SER A 15 -20.91 -15.76 51.32
N LYS A 16 -20.09 -14.95 50.63
CA LYS A 16 -18.62 -15.14 50.46
C LYS A 16 -18.26 -16.58 50.07
N SER A 17 -19.04 -17.15 49.18
CA SER A 17 -19.04 -18.56 48.84
C SER A 17 -18.73 -18.78 47.35
N SER A 18 -18.08 -19.89 47.01
CA SER A 18 -17.83 -20.25 45.61
C SER A 18 -19.14 -20.49 44.86
N CYS A 19 -19.16 -20.09 43.59
CA CYS A 19 -20.31 -20.24 42.68
C CYS A 19 -19.84 -21.07 41.48
N ASP A 20 -20.56 -22.13 41.15
CA ASP A 20 -20.27 -23.04 40.03
C ASP A 20 -20.79 -22.51 38.67
N LEU A 21 -21.29 -21.27 38.64
CA LEU A 21 -21.65 -20.50 37.44
C LEU A 21 -22.69 -21.15 36.51
N ARG A 22 -23.36 -22.21 36.94
CA ARG A 22 -24.45 -22.83 36.17
C ARG A 22 -25.59 -21.82 35.99
N THR A 23 -26.06 -21.71 34.75
CA THR A 23 -27.26 -20.95 34.36
C THR A 23 -28.41 -21.94 34.16
N PRO A 24 -29.66 -21.59 34.50
CA PRO A 24 -30.09 -20.31 35.07
C PRO A 24 -29.80 -20.17 36.59
N ARG A 25 -29.50 -21.26 37.30
CA ARG A 25 -29.20 -21.24 38.75
C ARG A 25 -27.99 -22.10 39.10
N CYS A 26 -27.14 -21.59 39.99
CA CYS A 26 -25.97 -22.32 40.48
C CYS A 26 -26.36 -23.44 41.47
N SER A 27 -25.60 -24.53 41.56
CA SER A 27 -25.97 -25.73 42.34
C SER A 27 -26.17 -25.40 43.84
N ARG A 28 -25.39 -24.44 44.36
CA ARG A 28 -25.54 -23.96 45.76
C ARG A 28 -26.84 -23.20 45.99
N CYS A 29 -27.25 -22.35 45.06
CA CYS A 29 -28.50 -21.61 45.20
C CYS A 29 -29.73 -22.51 45.02
N ILE A 30 -29.61 -23.56 44.19
CA ILE A 30 -30.62 -24.63 44.09
C ILE A 30 -30.74 -25.35 45.43
N LYS A 31 -29.63 -25.83 46.00
CA LYS A 31 -29.63 -26.56 47.27
C LYS A 31 -30.15 -25.72 48.44
N ARG A 32 -29.86 -24.41 48.44
CA ARG A 32 -30.31 -23.48 49.48
C ARG A 32 -31.71 -22.91 49.23
N GLN A 33 -32.36 -23.24 48.11
CA GLN A 33 -33.68 -22.69 47.75
C GLN A 33 -33.70 -21.15 47.73
N VAL A 34 -32.59 -20.51 47.34
CA VAL A 34 -32.47 -19.04 47.25
C VAL A 34 -32.38 -18.57 45.81
N GLU A 35 -32.81 -17.33 45.57
CA GLU A 35 -32.74 -16.68 44.27
C GLU A 35 -31.28 -16.55 43.79
N CYS A 36 -31.03 -16.88 42.52
CA CYS A 36 -29.71 -16.88 41.91
C CYS A 36 -29.72 -15.91 40.73
N ALA A 37 -29.31 -14.66 40.96
CA ALA A 37 -29.20 -13.65 39.92
C ALA A 37 -27.72 -13.36 39.61
N TYR A 38 -27.36 -13.36 38.34
CA TYR A 38 -26.06 -12.88 37.87
C TYR A 38 -26.19 -11.41 37.48
N ALA A 39 -25.24 -10.57 37.90
CA ALA A 39 -25.35 -9.12 37.71
C ALA A 39 -25.09 -8.66 36.26
N ASN A 40 -24.63 -9.56 35.39
CA ASN A 40 -24.27 -9.28 34.00
C ASN A 40 -25.00 -10.27 33.09
N GLU A 41 -26.17 -9.90 32.57
CA GLU A 41 -26.81 -10.59 31.46
C GLU A 41 -26.89 -9.63 30.25
N PRO A 42 -26.13 -9.84 29.17
CA PRO A 42 -26.51 -9.37 27.85
C PRO A 42 -27.53 -10.35 27.26
N SER A 43 -28.71 -9.85 26.89
CA SER A 43 -29.77 -10.62 26.24
C SER A 43 -29.26 -11.40 25.03
N THR A 44 -29.37 -12.73 25.08
CA THR A 44 -29.13 -13.64 23.95
C THR A 44 -30.33 -14.57 23.78
N GLY A 45 -30.82 -14.66 22.54
CA GLY A 45 -31.79 -15.67 22.09
C GLY A 45 -31.16 -17.07 21.99
N PRO A 46 -31.96 -18.11 21.70
CA PRO A 46 -31.72 -19.44 22.26
C PRO A 46 -30.73 -20.34 21.50
N ALA A 47 -30.13 -21.18 22.33
CA ALA A 47 -29.21 -22.30 22.15
C ALA A 47 -29.40 -23.23 20.95
N THR A 48 -28.28 -23.85 20.55
CA THR A 48 -28.24 -25.27 20.15
C THR A 48 -27.17 -26.03 20.91
N SER A 49 -27.54 -27.24 21.28
CA SER A 49 -26.92 -28.14 22.24
C SER A 49 -26.06 -29.21 21.55
N GLY A 50 -24.93 -29.53 22.19
CA GLY A 50 -24.34 -30.86 22.18
C GLY A 50 -22.96 -30.94 21.55
N TRP A 51 -21.97 -31.38 22.32
CA TRP A 51 -21.40 -32.72 22.17
C TRP A 51 -20.44 -33.05 23.32
N GLN A 52 -20.37 -34.34 23.61
CA GLN A 52 -19.87 -34.96 24.83
C GLN A 52 -18.35 -35.17 24.84
N ASN A 53 -17.87 -35.39 26.06
CA ASN A 53 -16.61 -35.99 26.48
C ASN A 53 -16.04 -37.05 25.51
N GLY A 54 -14.72 -36.98 25.27
CA GLY A 54 -13.93 -38.02 24.62
C GLY A 54 -12.50 -37.98 25.14
N ALA A 55 -11.97 -39.15 25.47
CA ALA A 55 -10.85 -39.39 26.35
C ALA A 55 -9.47 -39.06 25.78
N SER A 56 -8.54 -38.87 26.71
CA SER A 56 -7.09 -38.84 26.55
C SER A 56 -6.55 -40.04 25.78
N THR A 57 -5.67 -39.77 24.81
CA THR A 57 -4.68 -40.73 24.33
C THR A 57 -3.34 -40.02 24.18
N SER A 58 -2.42 -40.34 25.08
CA SER A 58 -1.01 -40.00 24.96
C SER A 58 -0.32 -40.97 23.99
N LEU A 59 0.44 -40.46 23.03
CA LEU A 59 1.45 -41.24 22.31
C LEU A 59 2.77 -40.44 22.25
N LEU A 60 3.68 -40.89 23.12
CA LEU A 60 5.14 -41.06 23.00
C LEU A 60 5.91 -40.27 21.91
N ASP A 61 6.61 -39.25 22.41
CA ASP A 61 8.07 -39.06 22.38
C ASP A 61 8.85 -39.28 21.07
N GLY A 62 9.29 -38.17 20.49
CA GLY A 62 10.34 -38.06 19.47
C GLY A 62 11.15 -36.80 19.74
N SER A 63 12.27 -36.96 20.44
CA SER A 63 13.18 -35.89 20.87
C SER A 63 13.80 -35.16 19.67
N GLY A 64 13.55 -33.84 19.61
CA GLY A 64 14.21 -32.88 18.73
C GLY A 64 14.13 -31.49 19.35
N THR A 65 15.25 -30.99 19.87
CA THR A 65 15.38 -29.82 20.76
C THR A 65 15.16 -28.44 20.11
N LEU A 66 14.37 -28.33 19.04
CA LEU A 66 14.06 -27.06 18.37
C LEU A 66 12.59 -26.85 17.95
N THR A 67 11.66 -27.76 18.30
CA THR A 67 10.24 -27.67 17.86
C THR A 67 9.27 -27.09 18.90
N ASN A 68 9.73 -26.75 20.10
CA ASN A 68 8.85 -26.37 21.22
C ASN A 68 8.77 -24.86 21.52
N TYR A 69 8.90 -23.99 20.50
CA TYR A 69 8.35 -22.64 20.64
C TYR A 69 6.84 -22.71 20.38
N ARG A 70 6.06 -23.11 21.40
CA ARG A 70 4.63 -22.85 21.39
C ARG A 70 4.46 -21.34 21.41
N PHE A 71 3.94 -20.78 20.31
CA PHE A 71 3.47 -19.40 20.29
C PHE A 71 2.60 -19.19 21.53
N GLY A 72 2.94 -18.20 22.35
CA GLY A 72 2.02 -17.75 23.40
C GLY A 72 0.68 -17.42 22.74
N SER A 73 -0.43 -17.78 23.39
CA SER A 73 -1.75 -17.55 22.80
C SER A 73 -1.92 -16.07 22.52
N LEU A 74 -1.91 -15.68 21.23
CA LEU A 74 -2.10 -14.29 20.79
C LEU A 74 -3.50 -13.76 21.12
N ASP A 75 -4.44 -14.67 21.39
CA ASP A 75 -5.78 -14.40 21.85
C ASP A 75 -6.14 -15.35 23.00
N PRO A 76 -5.65 -15.09 24.22
CA PRO A 76 -5.85 -16.01 25.34
C PRO A 76 -7.30 -16.07 25.82
N PHE A 77 -8.16 -15.16 25.38
CA PHE A 77 -9.55 -15.04 25.82
C PHE A 77 -10.57 -15.30 24.70
N ASP A 78 -10.13 -15.77 23.52
CA ASP A 78 -10.98 -16.03 22.36
C ASP A 78 -11.88 -14.82 22.01
N SER A 79 -11.28 -13.63 22.08
CA SER A 79 -11.93 -12.34 21.86
C SER A 79 -11.86 -11.84 20.41
N TYR A 80 -11.03 -12.46 19.56
CA TYR A 80 -10.91 -12.10 18.15
C TYR A 80 -12.10 -12.61 17.33
N PRO A 81 -12.36 -12.03 16.14
CA PRO A 81 -13.45 -12.48 15.29
C PRO A 81 -13.35 -13.98 14.97
N GLN A 82 -14.50 -14.65 15.07
CA GLN A 82 -14.58 -16.09 14.85
C GLN A 82 -14.26 -16.45 13.39
N THR A 83 -13.55 -17.55 13.20
CA THR A 83 -13.21 -18.09 11.88
C THR A 83 -13.55 -19.58 11.83
N ARG A 84 -13.70 -20.11 10.61
CA ARG A 84 -13.88 -21.56 10.41
C ARG A 84 -12.57 -22.35 10.47
N LEU A 85 -11.43 -21.66 10.63
CA LEU A 85 -10.11 -22.28 10.69
C LEU A 85 -9.75 -22.73 12.10
N PRO A 86 -8.91 -23.77 12.25
CA PRO A 86 -8.37 -24.16 13.55
C PRO A 86 -7.63 -23.00 14.23
N ARG A 87 -7.77 -22.87 15.56
CA ARG A 87 -7.16 -21.79 16.35
C ARG A 87 -5.65 -21.64 16.11
N GLU A 88 -4.92 -22.75 16.07
CA GLU A 88 -3.47 -22.74 15.82
C GLU A 88 -3.12 -22.17 14.45
N HIS A 89 -3.94 -22.48 13.43
CA HIS A 89 -3.78 -21.95 12.09
C HIS A 89 -4.03 -20.43 12.09
N VAL A 90 -5.10 -19.97 12.73
CA VAL A 90 -5.39 -18.54 12.88
C VAL A 90 -4.22 -17.81 13.56
N GLN A 91 -3.71 -18.34 14.68
CA GLN A 91 -2.58 -17.73 15.40
C GLN A 91 -1.32 -17.62 14.53
N ARG A 92 -1.04 -18.65 13.71
CA ARG A 92 0.06 -18.59 12.75
C ARG A 92 -0.15 -17.49 11.71
N LEU A 93 -1.34 -17.40 11.11
CA LEU A 93 -1.67 -16.37 10.12
C LEU A 93 -1.60 -14.96 10.72
N ILE A 94 -2.01 -14.77 11.97
CA ILE A 94 -1.85 -13.49 12.69
C ILE A 94 -0.37 -13.14 12.82
N TYR A 95 0.46 -14.10 13.24
CA TYR A 95 1.89 -13.89 13.36
C TYR A 95 2.52 -13.52 12.01
N THR A 96 2.18 -14.26 10.95
CA THR A 96 2.62 -13.98 9.57
C THR A 96 2.17 -12.58 9.15
N PHE A 97 0.93 -12.18 9.43
CA PHE A 97 0.44 -10.84 9.12
C PHE A 97 1.28 -9.74 9.81
N LEU A 98 1.47 -9.87 11.13
CA LEU A 98 2.14 -8.85 11.94
C LEU A 98 3.64 -8.75 11.67
N HIS A 99 4.32 -9.85 11.37
CA HIS A 99 5.78 -9.89 11.25
C HIS A 99 6.29 -9.92 9.82
N LYS A 100 5.45 -10.31 8.85
CA LYS A 100 5.82 -10.39 7.44
C LYS A 100 4.98 -9.44 6.60
N ILE A 101 3.66 -9.65 6.56
CA ILE A 101 2.77 -8.92 5.65
C ILE A 101 2.82 -7.41 5.92
N ALA A 102 2.71 -6.98 7.18
CA ALA A 102 2.74 -5.56 7.55
C ALA A 102 4.01 -4.81 7.12
N PHE A 103 5.13 -5.50 6.97
CA PHE A 103 6.42 -4.91 6.60
C PHE A 103 6.79 -5.12 5.13
N GLN A 104 6.34 -6.22 4.53
CA GLN A 104 6.66 -6.54 3.14
C GLN A 104 5.62 -5.99 2.17
N TYR A 105 4.35 -5.89 2.60
CA TYR A 105 3.26 -5.60 1.68
C TYR A 105 3.08 -4.09 1.47
N TYR A 106 3.35 -3.28 2.47
CA TYR A 106 3.29 -1.83 2.27
C TYR A 106 4.20 -1.16 3.30
N PRO A 107 5.52 -1.09 3.01
CA PRO A 107 6.52 -0.53 3.92
C PRO A 107 6.42 1.00 3.97
N LEU A 108 5.23 1.54 4.26
CA LEU A 108 5.02 2.95 4.61
C LEU A 108 5.92 3.35 5.77
N ASP A 109 6.26 2.41 6.64
CA ASP A 109 7.27 2.55 7.67
C ASP A 109 7.84 1.17 8.05
N LEU A 110 9.15 1.07 8.14
CA LEU A 110 9.84 -0.15 8.60
C LEU A 110 9.93 -0.22 10.13
N ASN A 111 9.63 0.88 10.83
CA ASN A 111 9.59 0.90 12.28
C ASN A 111 8.26 0.33 12.80
N ALA A 112 8.35 -0.75 13.56
CA ALA A 112 7.19 -1.45 14.13
C ALA A 112 6.29 -0.56 15.01
N THR A 113 6.85 0.49 15.62
CA THR A 113 6.11 1.40 16.51
C THR A 113 5.32 2.48 15.78
N SER A 114 5.60 2.70 14.49
CA SER A 114 4.94 3.73 13.67
C SER A 114 4.33 3.17 12.37
N ASN A 115 4.56 1.89 12.06
CA ASN A 115 3.98 1.21 10.91
C ASN A 115 2.44 1.25 10.94
N PRO A 116 1.77 1.90 9.96
CA PRO A 116 0.32 2.04 9.93
C PRO A 116 -0.47 0.73 9.97
N PHE A 117 0.09 -0.37 9.45
CA PHE A 117 -0.57 -1.68 9.52
C PHE A 117 -0.62 -2.22 10.95
N LEU A 118 0.40 -1.93 11.74
CA LEU A 118 0.46 -2.38 13.13
C LEU A 118 -0.32 -1.46 14.06
N ILE A 119 -0.21 -0.14 13.88
CA ILE A 119 -0.81 0.83 14.80
C ILE A 119 -2.24 1.24 14.45
N SER A 120 -2.69 1.00 13.22
CA SER A 120 -4.04 1.40 12.75
C SER A 120 -4.81 0.25 12.11
N TRP A 121 -4.25 -0.45 11.12
CA TRP A 121 -4.98 -1.52 10.43
C TRP A 121 -5.31 -2.69 11.35
N TRP A 122 -4.33 -3.20 12.08
CA TRP A 122 -4.52 -4.37 12.92
C TRP A 122 -5.52 -4.12 14.07
N PRO A 123 -5.44 -3.03 14.85
CA PRO A 123 -6.47 -2.68 15.82
C PRO A 123 -7.87 -2.59 15.23
N LEU A 124 -8.00 -2.02 14.02
CA LEU A 124 -9.27 -1.95 13.30
C LEU A 124 -9.77 -3.35 12.90
N ALA A 125 -8.88 -4.22 12.41
CA ALA A 125 -9.19 -5.58 12.03
C ALA A 125 -9.71 -6.40 13.22
N LEU A 126 -9.16 -6.23 14.42
CA LEU A 126 -9.65 -6.91 15.62
C LEU A 126 -11.11 -6.55 15.97
N GLY A 127 -11.56 -5.34 15.60
CA GLY A 127 -12.93 -4.88 15.81
C GLY A 127 -13.87 -5.10 14.62
N ASP A 128 -13.35 -5.49 13.46
CA ASP A 128 -14.11 -5.66 12.22
C ASP A 128 -13.92 -7.06 11.64
N PRO A 129 -14.92 -7.96 11.75
CA PRO A 129 -14.80 -9.32 11.24
C PRO A 129 -14.47 -9.43 9.76
N ALA A 130 -14.98 -8.54 8.91
CA ALA A 130 -14.68 -8.60 7.47
C ALA A 130 -13.20 -8.26 7.24
N LEU A 131 -12.70 -7.22 7.91
CA LEU A 131 -11.29 -6.82 7.78
C LEU A 131 -10.35 -7.85 8.40
N PHE A 132 -10.74 -8.48 9.51
CA PHE A 132 -9.99 -9.57 10.12
C PHE A 132 -9.78 -10.73 9.15
N HIS A 133 -10.87 -11.23 8.55
CA HIS A 133 -10.83 -12.33 7.60
C HIS A 133 -9.97 -12.02 6.38
N VAL A 134 -10.11 -10.81 5.81
CA VAL A 134 -9.28 -10.38 4.68
C VAL A 134 -7.80 -10.22 5.07
N SER A 135 -7.50 -9.76 6.28
CA SER A 135 -6.12 -9.66 6.76
C SER A 135 -5.48 -11.05 6.91
N LEU A 136 -6.21 -12.02 7.48
CA LEU A 136 -5.75 -13.41 7.52
C LEU A 136 -5.62 -14.01 6.12
N GLN A 137 -6.52 -13.66 5.20
CA GLN A 137 -6.48 -14.12 3.81
C GLN A 137 -5.18 -13.69 3.13
N THR A 138 -4.71 -12.45 3.35
CA THR A 138 -3.44 -11.99 2.76
C THR A 138 -2.24 -12.82 3.25
N ALA A 139 -2.17 -13.11 4.55
CA ALA A 139 -1.12 -13.98 5.11
C ALA A 139 -1.25 -15.43 4.62
N CYS A 140 -2.47 -15.93 4.47
CA CYS A 140 -2.73 -17.28 3.99
C CYS A 140 -2.34 -17.43 2.51
N LEU A 141 -2.68 -16.43 1.69
CA LEU A 141 -2.34 -16.40 0.27
C LEU A 141 -0.83 -16.42 0.06
N ASP A 142 -0.08 -15.68 0.87
CA ASP A 142 1.37 -15.68 0.90
C ASP A 142 1.96 -17.06 1.20
N GLU A 143 1.49 -17.71 2.28
CA GLU A 143 1.90 -19.05 2.67
C GLU A 143 1.55 -20.10 1.58
N GLU A 144 0.35 -20.02 1.00
CA GLU A 144 -0.14 -20.93 -0.04
C GLU A 144 0.61 -20.78 -1.37
N LEU A 145 0.91 -19.54 -1.77
CA LEU A 145 1.70 -19.24 -2.97
C LEU A 145 3.12 -19.82 -2.86
N LEU A 146 3.77 -19.62 -1.71
CA LEU A 146 5.10 -20.18 -1.44
C LEU A 146 5.09 -21.71 -1.38
N ALA A 147 4.02 -22.29 -0.84
CA ALA A 147 3.90 -23.73 -0.73
C ALA A 147 3.55 -24.42 -2.07
N GLN A 148 3.05 -23.68 -3.07
CA GLN A 148 2.54 -24.21 -4.35
C GLN A 148 1.48 -25.31 -4.17
N LYS A 149 0.62 -25.19 -3.15
CA LYS A 149 -0.38 -26.21 -2.78
C LYS A 149 -1.83 -25.83 -3.09
N GLY A 150 -2.04 -24.83 -3.93
CA GLY A 150 -3.36 -24.27 -4.24
C GLY A 150 -3.86 -23.28 -3.16
N PHE A 151 -5.10 -22.79 -3.31
CA PHE A 151 -5.62 -21.62 -2.58
C PHE A 151 -6.86 -21.88 -1.72
N GLN A 152 -7.08 -23.14 -1.30
CA GLN A 152 -8.34 -23.56 -0.67
C GLN A 152 -8.64 -22.80 0.64
N THR A 153 -7.62 -22.55 1.46
CA THR A 153 -7.80 -21.89 2.76
C THR A 153 -8.03 -20.40 2.58
N SER A 154 -7.28 -19.76 1.69
CA SER A 154 -7.50 -18.34 1.37
C SER A 154 -8.86 -18.12 0.71
N GLU A 155 -9.36 -19.03 -0.13
CA GLU A 155 -10.72 -18.97 -0.69
C GLU A 155 -11.82 -19.11 0.37
N LEU A 156 -11.58 -19.90 1.42
CA LEU A 156 -12.52 -20.02 2.55
C LEU A 156 -12.67 -18.68 3.30
N LEU A 157 -11.54 -18.04 3.62
CA LEU A 157 -11.49 -16.72 4.28
C LEU A 157 -12.10 -15.63 3.38
N MET A 158 -11.86 -15.73 2.07
CA MET A 158 -12.48 -14.86 1.07
C MET A 158 -13.99 -14.95 1.11
N ALA A 159 -14.54 -16.17 1.05
CA ALA A 159 -15.98 -16.40 1.05
C ALA A 159 -16.64 -15.85 2.32
N ASP A 160 -16.00 -16.04 3.48
CA ASP A 160 -16.46 -15.49 4.76
C ASP A 160 -16.46 -13.95 4.75
N SER A 161 -15.38 -13.33 4.27
CA SER A 161 -15.28 -11.87 4.19
C SER A 161 -16.33 -11.27 3.24
N VAL A 162 -16.58 -11.88 2.08
CA VAL A 162 -17.58 -11.41 1.13
C VAL A 162 -18.99 -11.55 1.71
N ALA A 163 -19.28 -12.64 2.43
CA ALA A 163 -20.57 -12.82 3.10
C ALA A 163 -20.80 -11.75 4.18
N LEU A 164 -19.77 -11.41 4.96
CA LEU A 164 -19.82 -10.33 5.95
C LEU A 164 -20.01 -8.97 5.28
N LEU A 165 -19.25 -8.67 4.22
CA LEU A 165 -19.36 -7.43 3.47
C LEU A 165 -20.74 -7.21 2.88
N ARG A 166 -21.37 -8.24 2.30
CA ARG A 166 -22.75 -8.14 1.78
C ARG A 166 -23.72 -7.64 2.84
N ARG A 167 -23.63 -8.15 4.07
CA ARG A 167 -24.44 -7.68 5.19
C ARG A 167 -24.09 -6.26 5.62
N LYS A 168 -22.81 -5.86 5.56
CA LYS A 168 -22.39 -4.50 5.91
C LYS A 168 -22.93 -3.47 4.91
N VAL A 169 -22.89 -3.75 3.61
CA VAL A 169 -23.31 -2.79 2.59
C VAL A 169 -24.83 -2.59 2.53
N GLU A 170 -25.63 -3.45 3.16
CA GLU A 170 -27.07 -3.26 3.34
C GLU A 170 -27.40 -2.07 4.28
N TYR A 171 -26.48 -1.70 5.17
CA TYR A 171 -26.68 -0.62 6.14
C TYR A 171 -25.66 0.49 5.89
N MET A 172 -26.14 1.69 5.53
CA MET A 172 -25.28 2.84 5.19
C MET A 172 -24.20 3.12 6.25
N SER A 173 -24.56 3.07 7.54
CA SER A 173 -23.64 3.32 8.66
C SER A 173 -22.50 2.31 8.78
N LEU A 174 -22.68 1.08 8.28
CA LEU A 174 -21.67 0.03 8.23
C LEU A 174 -20.91 0.05 6.90
N ALA A 175 -21.60 0.40 5.81
CA ALA A 175 -21.05 0.44 4.46
C ALA A 175 -19.87 1.43 4.34
N VAL A 176 -19.97 2.59 4.99
CA VAL A 176 -18.95 3.66 4.89
C VAL A 176 -17.83 3.55 5.92
N GLN A 177 -17.79 2.50 6.74
CA GLN A 177 -16.73 2.30 7.75
C GLN A 177 -15.37 2.00 7.10
N ASP A 178 -14.30 2.40 7.78
CA ASP A 178 -12.92 2.14 7.35
C ASP A 178 -12.66 0.65 7.13
N GLY A 179 -13.16 -0.21 8.02
CA GLY A 179 -13.02 -1.66 7.91
C GLY A 179 -13.64 -2.21 6.62
N THR A 180 -14.82 -1.71 6.24
CA THR A 180 -15.50 -2.10 5.00
C THR A 180 -14.70 -1.68 3.77
N MET A 181 -14.25 -0.41 3.72
CA MET A 181 -13.45 0.10 2.60
C MET A 181 -12.13 -0.65 2.46
N ASN A 182 -11.43 -0.87 3.57
CA ASN A 182 -10.18 -1.63 3.62
C ASN A 182 -10.36 -3.08 3.18
N SER A 183 -11.44 -3.75 3.59
CA SER A 183 -11.77 -5.09 3.12
C SER A 183 -12.03 -5.12 1.62
N VAL A 184 -12.82 -4.19 1.09
CA VAL A 184 -13.16 -4.14 -0.34
C VAL A 184 -11.93 -3.89 -1.19
N ILE A 185 -11.06 -2.94 -0.83
CA ILE A 185 -9.85 -2.66 -1.63
C ILE A 185 -8.87 -3.83 -1.61
N THR A 186 -8.70 -4.49 -0.47
CA THR A 186 -7.80 -5.66 -0.39
C THR A 186 -8.35 -6.85 -1.16
N LEU A 187 -9.67 -7.10 -1.14
CA LEU A 187 -10.30 -8.11 -2.00
C LEU A 187 -10.12 -7.77 -3.47
N ALA A 188 -10.32 -6.51 -3.86
CA ALA A 188 -10.06 -6.06 -5.22
C ALA A 188 -8.62 -6.40 -5.65
N THR A 189 -7.66 -6.21 -4.75
CA THR A 189 -6.26 -6.51 -5.07
C THR A 189 -5.99 -8.00 -5.17
N ILE A 190 -6.55 -8.82 -4.26
CA ILE A 190 -6.37 -10.27 -4.31
C ILE A 190 -6.94 -10.82 -5.62
N GLU A 191 -8.12 -10.37 -6.03
CA GLU A 191 -8.73 -10.79 -7.29
C GLU A 191 -7.91 -10.31 -8.50
N PHE A 192 -7.44 -9.07 -8.51
CA PHE A 192 -6.56 -8.57 -9.56
C PHE A 192 -5.26 -9.39 -9.66
N GLY A 193 -4.61 -9.70 -8.53
CA GLY A 193 -3.39 -10.50 -8.47
C GLY A 193 -3.57 -11.96 -8.90
N LYS A 194 -4.80 -12.50 -8.82
CA LYS A 194 -5.18 -13.81 -9.36
C LYS A 194 -5.51 -13.79 -10.86
N GLY A 195 -5.41 -12.64 -11.52
CA GLY A 195 -5.81 -12.47 -12.92
C GLY A 195 -7.31 -12.23 -13.13
N ASN A 196 -8.11 -12.15 -12.06
CA ASN A 196 -9.56 -11.89 -12.12
C ASN A 196 -9.85 -10.38 -12.27
N ILE A 197 -9.29 -9.77 -13.31
CA ILE A 197 -9.27 -8.30 -13.52
C ILE A 197 -10.68 -7.69 -13.39
N LYS A 198 -11.68 -8.26 -14.07
CA LYS A 198 -13.07 -7.77 -14.04
C LYS A 198 -13.69 -7.76 -12.63
N VAL A 199 -13.32 -8.72 -11.79
CA VAL A 199 -13.80 -8.79 -10.40
C VAL A 199 -13.11 -7.71 -9.57
N GLY A 200 -11.80 -7.52 -9.75
CA GLY A 200 -11.06 -6.41 -9.16
C GLY A 200 -11.67 -5.04 -9.51
N GLU A 201 -11.94 -4.80 -10.79
CA GLU A 201 -12.61 -3.58 -11.27
C GLU A 201 -14.00 -3.41 -10.66
N MET A 202 -14.80 -4.49 -10.55
CA MET A 202 -16.10 -4.45 -9.90
C MET A 202 -15.99 -3.99 -8.43
N HIS A 203 -15.01 -4.52 -7.70
CA HIS A 203 -14.76 -4.11 -6.31
C HIS A 203 -14.34 -2.64 -6.21
N VAL A 204 -13.44 -2.17 -7.09
CA VAL A 204 -13.02 -0.76 -7.13
C VAL A 204 -14.21 0.17 -7.43
N ASN A 205 -15.05 -0.19 -8.39
CA ASN A 205 -16.27 0.57 -8.70
C ASN A 205 -17.25 0.62 -7.53
N GLY A 206 -17.40 -0.48 -6.78
CA GLY A 206 -18.18 -0.52 -5.55
C GLY A 206 -17.58 0.38 -4.47
N LEU A 207 -16.26 0.30 -4.27
CA LEU A 207 -15.51 1.09 -3.31
C LEU A 207 -15.63 2.59 -3.58
N LYS A 208 -15.55 3.02 -4.84
CA LYS A 208 -15.73 4.43 -5.22
C LYS A 208 -17.07 4.98 -4.73
N LYS A 209 -18.16 4.22 -4.89
CA LYS A 209 -19.48 4.59 -4.35
C LYS A 209 -19.48 4.71 -2.82
N LEU A 210 -18.76 3.84 -2.12
CA LEU A 210 -18.63 3.94 -0.65
C LEU A 210 -17.90 5.22 -0.23
N VAL A 211 -16.85 5.59 -0.96
CA VAL A 211 -16.10 6.84 -0.74
C VAL A 211 -16.99 8.06 -1.01
N ASP A 212 -17.74 8.06 -2.11
CA ASP A 212 -18.67 9.14 -2.45
C ASP A 212 -19.75 9.30 -1.37
N MET A 213 -20.32 8.20 -0.88
CA MET A 213 -21.28 8.23 0.24
C MET A 213 -20.70 8.79 1.55
N ARG A 214 -19.39 8.70 1.74
CA ARG A 214 -18.70 9.27 2.91
C ARG A 214 -18.36 10.75 2.74
N GLY A 215 -18.58 11.33 1.56
CA GLY A 215 -18.24 12.72 1.24
C GLY A 215 -16.87 12.87 0.57
N GLY A 216 -16.40 11.83 -0.14
CA GLY A 216 -15.15 11.88 -0.90
C GLY A 216 -13.92 11.37 -0.14
N ILE A 217 -12.79 11.29 -0.85
CA ILE A 217 -11.57 10.67 -0.32
C ILE A 217 -10.93 11.53 0.78
N ASN A 218 -11.11 12.85 0.75
CA ASN A 218 -10.66 13.71 1.85
C ASN A 218 -11.43 13.45 3.15
N ALA A 219 -12.74 13.18 3.08
CA ALA A 219 -13.54 12.81 4.25
C ALA A 219 -13.09 11.46 4.85
N VAL A 220 -12.74 10.48 4.01
CA VAL A 220 -12.11 9.23 4.45
C VAL A 220 -10.81 9.51 5.21
N ARG A 221 -9.94 10.35 4.65
CA ARG A 221 -8.61 10.68 5.22
C ARG A 221 -8.71 11.31 6.61
N GLN A 222 -9.70 12.19 6.85
CA GLN A 222 -9.88 12.86 8.14
C GLN A 222 -10.11 11.87 9.29
N THR A 223 -10.73 10.73 9.01
CA THR A 223 -10.99 9.67 9.99
C THR A 223 -9.95 8.54 9.96
N SER A 224 -9.43 8.20 8.78
CA SER A 224 -8.43 7.15 8.60
C SER A 224 -7.48 7.51 7.45
N PRO A 225 -6.32 8.11 7.76
CA PRO A 225 -5.29 8.39 6.76
C PRO A 225 -4.81 7.13 6.04
N LEU A 226 -4.72 6.00 6.72
CA LEU A 226 -4.31 4.73 6.13
C LEU A 226 -5.33 4.24 5.09
N THR A 227 -6.63 4.27 5.43
CA THR A 227 -7.68 3.86 4.49
C THR A 227 -7.66 4.74 3.24
N ALA A 228 -7.52 6.06 3.40
CA ALA A 228 -7.43 6.96 2.25
C ALA A 228 -6.24 6.62 1.35
N ARG A 229 -5.05 6.37 1.90
CA ARG A 229 -3.85 5.95 1.13
C ARG A 229 -4.08 4.66 0.36
N MET A 230 -4.61 3.64 1.04
CA MET A 230 -4.84 2.33 0.42
C MET A 230 -5.86 2.44 -0.70
N VAL A 231 -6.99 3.11 -0.44
CA VAL A 231 -8.07 3.26 -1.41
C VAL A 231 -7.61 4.04 -2.63
N SER A 232 -6.98 5.19 -2.48
CA SER A 232 -6.55 6.01 -3.62
C SER A 232 -5.46 5.33 -4.45
N TRP A 233 -4.42 4.80 -3.79
CA TRP A 233 -3.28 4.21 -4.46
C TRP A 233 -3.64 2.93 -5.19
N VAL A 234 -4.24 1.96 -4.50
CA VAL A 234 -4.51 0.63 -5.05
C VAL A 234 -5.58 0.69 -6.14
N SER A 235 -6.58 1.56 -5.98
CA SER A 235 -7.62 1.72 -7.01
C SER A 235 -7.03 2.26 -8.32
N MET A 236 -6.06 3.18 -8.25
CA MET A 236 -5.34 3.65 -9.44
C MET A 236 -4.51 2.53 -10.09
N LEU A 237 -3.83 1.70 -9.29
CA LEU A 237 -3.01 0.61 -9.81
C LEU A 237 -3.85 -0.47 -10.51
N ILE A 238 -4.96 -0.89 -9.90
CA ILE A 238 -5.86 -1.92 -10.46
C ILE A 238 -6.47 -1.45 -11.78
N MET A 239 -6.91 -0.19 -11.83
CA MET A 239 -7.62 0.36 -12.99
C MET A 239 -6.67 0.91 -14.07
N GLY A 240 -5.38 1.08 -13.76
CA GLY A 240 -4.41 1.71 -14.66
C GLY A 240 -4.60 3.21 -14.87
N HIS A 241 -5.52 3.84 -14.13
CA HIS A 241 -5.78 5.28 -14.18
C HIS A 241 -6.39 5.81 -12.86
N PRO A 242 -6.28 7.12 -12.58
CA PRO A 242 -6.88 7.74 -11.38
C PRO A 242 -8.38 7.46 -11.26
N GLN A 243 -8.82 7.10 -10.05
CA GLN A 243 -10.25 6.88 -9.73
C GLN A 243 -10.87 8.03 -8.94
N PHE A 244 -10.02 8.87 -8.33
CA PHE A 244 -10.38 9.99 -7.48
C PHE A 244 -9.72 11.26 -8.01
N GLU A 245 -10.45 12.36 -7.97
CA GLU A 245 -9.91 13.69 -8.28
C GLU A 245 -8.87 14.12 -7.24
N THR A 246 -8.10 15.15 -7.57
CA THR A 246 -7.20 15.83 -6.63
C THR A 246 -7.84 17.13 -6.16
N GLN A 247 -7.59 17.54 -4.91
CA GLN A 247 -7.90 18.91 -4.49
C GLN A 247 -7.09 19.92 -5.30
N ASP A 248 -7.52 21.19 -5.33
CA ASP A 248 -6.71 22.24 -5.94
C ASP A 248 -5.40 22.51 -5.15
N ASP A 249 -4.58 23.44 -5.64
CA ASP A 249 -3.30 23.75 -4.99
C ASP A 249 -3.46 24.41 -3.62
N PHE A 250 -4.65 24.93 -3.31
CA PHE A 250 -5.01 25.52 -2.02
C PHE A 250 -5.67 24.51 -1.08
N GLY A 251 -5.76 23.24 -1.48
CA GLY A 251 -6.35 22.17 -0.66
C GLY A 251 -7.87 22.22 -0.60
N ILE A 252 -8.51 22.83 -1.60
CA ILE A 252 -9.97 22.92 -1.69
C ILE A 252 -10.50 21.77 -2.54
N GLY A 253 -11.60 21.17 -2.07
CA GLY A 253 -12.34 20.08 -2.74
C GLY A 253 -12.36 18.78 -1.93
N ASP A 254 -13.02 17.76 -2.48
CA ASP A 254 -13.23 16.47 -1.79
C ASP A 254 -12.26 15.37 -2.24
N GLY A 255 -11.37 15.71 -3.18
CA GLY A 255 -10.36 14.84 -3.78
C GLY A 255 -9.16 14.54 -2.89
N ILE A 256 -8.13 13.93 -3.47
CA ILE A 256 -6.87 13.64 -2.78
C ILE A 256 -6.20 14.97 -2.42
N PRO A 257 -5.94 15.23 -1.13
CA PRO A 257 -5.35 16.49 -0.69
C PRO A 257 -3.84 16.53 -0.94
N PRO A 258 -3.27 17.72 -1.21
CA PRO A 258 -1.82 17.88 -1.24
C PRO A 258 -1.21 17.73 0.16
N ILE A 259 0.10 17.52 0.23
CA ILE A 259 0.86 17.63 1.47
C ILE A 259 1.05 19.11 1.85
N PRO A 260 1.25 19.45 3.14
CA PRO A 260 1.44 20.85 3.57
C PRO A 260 2.56 21.57 2.80
N GLU A 261 3.65 20.88 2.49
CA GLU A 261 4.81 21.41 1.78
C GLU A 261 4.50 21.88 0.36
N TRP A 262 3.46 21.33 -0.26
CA TRP A 262 2.97 21.72 -1.59
C TRP A 262 2.42 23.15 -1.60
N GLN A 263 1.81 23.57 -0.49
CA GLN A 263 1.07 24.82 -0.38
C GLN A 263 1.96 26.00 0.03
N LEU A 264 3.19 25.73 0.45
CA LEU A 264 4.16 26.73 0.86
C LEU A 264 4.67 27.54 -0.36
N ASP A 265 4.60 28.87 -0.28
CA ASP A 265 4.92 29.80 -1.37
C ASP A 265 6.27 29.53 -2.06
N SER A 266 6.30 29.63 -3.39
CA SER A 266 7.51 29.49 -4.22
C SER A 266 8.37 30.76 -4.15
N THR A 267 9.00 31.05 -3.01
CA THR A 267 9.76 32.32 -2.82
C THR A 267 11.26 32.22 -3.09
N ALA A 268 11.79 31.07 -3.51
CA ALA A 268 13.21 30.93 -3.83
C ALA A 268 13.38 30.70 -5.34
N LEU A 269 13.56 31.78 -6.10
CA LEU A 269 14.29 31.70 -7.35
C LEU A 269 15.75 31.47 -6.97
N ASP A 270 16.20 30.23 -7.08
CA ASP A 270 17.62 29.94 -7.16
C ASP A 270 18.01 29.98 -8.64
N ASP A 271 18.80 30.99 -9.03
CA ASP A 271 19.25 31.23 -10.41
C ASP A 271 20.05 30.06 -11.01
N GLN A 272 20.40 29.04 -10.20
CA GLN A 272 21.12 27.84 -10.63
C GLN A 272 20.21 26.68 -11.09
N LEU A 273 18.88 26.81 -10.99
CA LEU A 273 17.94 25.74 -11.33
C LEU A 273 17.46 25.82 -12.79
N PHE A 274 17.17 24.65 -13.40
CA PHE A 274 16.73 24.60 -14.81
C PHE A 274 15.36 25.25 -14.99
N ASP A 275 15.27 26.34 -15.75
CA ASP A 275 14.05 27.13 -15.86
C ASP A 275 13.13 26.69 -17.01
N LEU A 276 11.94 26.16 -16.66
CA LEU A 276 10.87 25.85 -17.62
C LEU A 276 10.13 27.10 -18.14
N SER A 277 10.50 28.32 -17.75
CA SER A 277 9.92 29.55 -18.30
C SER A 277 10.21 29.72 -19.79
N THR A 278 11.34 29.18 -20.24
CA THR A 278 11.84 29.31 -21.62
C THR A 278 11.28 28.26 -22.59
N ILE A 279 10.58 27.24 -22.07
CA ILE A 279 10.04 26.11 -22.82
C ILE A 279 8.51 26.17 -22.81
N GLU A 280 7.89 25.94 -23.96
CA GLU A 280 6.44 25.83 -24.10
C GLU A 280 5.95 24.51 -23.49
N VAL A 281 5.46 24.59 -22.24
CA VAL A 281 4.95 23.47 -21.45
C VAL A 281 3.60 23.82 -20.86
N ASP A 282 2.65 22.89 -20.91
CA ASP A 282 1.33 23.07 -20.31
C ASP A 282 1.42 23.47 -18.83
N TYR A 283 0.57 24.41 -18.44
CA TYR A 283 0.55 24.97 -17.09
C TYR A 283 0.45 23.89 -16.00
N ALA A 284 -0.39 22.87 -16.19
CA ALA A 284 -0.58 21.81 -15.21
C ALA A 284 0.71 21.03 -14.92
N VAL A 285 1.47 20.69 -15.96
CA VAL A 285 2.75 19.96 -15.84
C VAL A 285 3.82 20.86 -15.25
N LYS A 286 3.91 22.10 -15.73
CA LYS A 286 4.86 23.10 -15.24
C LYS A 286 4.66 23.45 -13.76
N ASN A 287 3.41 23.59 -13.32
CA ASN A 287 3.06 23.84 -11.92
C ASN A 287 3.52 22.69 -11.02
N VAL A 288 3.22 21.44 -11.40
CA VAL A 288 3.66 20.26 -10.63
C VAL A 288 5.18 20.19 -10.55
N PHE A 289 5.87 20.40 -11.67
CA PHE A 289 7.32 20.38 -11.72
C PHE A 289 7.95 21.41 -10.79
N ASN A 290 7.50 22.67 -10.85
CA ASN A 290 8.02 23.74 -10.01
C ASN A 290 7.79 23.47 -8.52
N ARG A 291 6.59 23.00 -8.15
CA ARG A 291 6.27 22.67 -6.75
C ARG A 291 7.09 21.50 -6.23
N LEU A 292 7.23 20.43 -7.00
CA LEU A 292 8.09 19.30 -6.65
C LEU A 292 9.53 19.74 -6.42
N ARG A 293 10.07 20.56 -7.31
CA ARG A 293 11.43 21.09 -7.17
C ARG A 293 11.59 21.88 -5.89
N ASN A 294 10.65 22.77 -5.58
CA ASN A 294 10.68 23.55 -4.33
C ASN A 294 10.62 22.67 -3.09
N ILE A 295 9.75 21.65 -3.09
CA ILE A 295 9.66 20.67 -2.00
C ILE A 295 11.01 19.96 -1.84
N PHE A 296 11.55 19.40 -2.91
CA PHE A 296 12.81 18.65 -2.88
C PHE A 296 14.00 19.49 -2.43
N HIS A 297 14.05 20.76 -2.85
CA HIS A 297 15.07 21.69 -2.38
C HIS A 297 14.98 21.94 -0.88
N ARG A 298 13.76 22.13 -0.33
CA ARG A 298 13.56 22.36 1.11
C ARG A 298 13.90 21.14 1.96
N VAL A 299 13.56 19.94 1.48
CA VAL A 299 13.77 18.69 2.25
C VAL A 299 15.16 18.10 2.03
N ARG A 300 16.05 18.78 1.30
CA ARG A 300 17.43 18.33 1.00
C ARG A 300 18.21 17.85 2.22
N ASN A 301 18.03 18.51 3.37
CA ASN A 301 18.76 18.22 4.61
C ASN A 301 17.83 17.69 5.73
N ILE A 302 16.57 17.37 5.41
CA ILE A 302 15.57 16.98 6.41
C ILE A 302 15.05 15.60 6.03
N PRO A 303 15.01 14.62 6.96
CA PRO A 303 14.39 13.33 6.69
C PRO A 303 12.95 13.50 6.21
N PHE A 304 12.64 13.05 5.00
CA PHE A 304 11.31 13.10 4.43
C PHE A 304 10.56 11.79 4.75
N PRO A 305 9.54 11.80 5.63
CA PRO A 305 8.85 10.59 6.08
C PRO A 305 8.25 9.81 4.91
N ALA A 306 8.35 8.49 4.93
CA ALA A 306 7.89 7.63 3.84
C ALA A 306 6.36 7.72 3.61
N THR A 307 5.56 7.95 4.65
CA THR A 307 4.12 8.22 4.52
C THR A 307 3.83 9.57 3.84
N GLN A 308 4.66 10.59 4.09
CA GLN A 308 4.53 11.90 3.45
C GLN A 308 4.96 11.84 1.98
N LEU A 309 6.04 11.11 1.67
CA LEU A 309 6.44 10.84 0.29
C LEU A 309 5.36 10.08 -0.47
N HIS A 310 4.72 9.11 0.19
CA HIS A 310 3.60 8.39 -0.39
C HIS A 310 2.45 9.34 -0.74
N ASP A 311 2.04 10.21 0.19
CA ASP A 311 0.97 11.18 -0.02
C ASP A 311 1.31 12.14 -1.19
N LEU A 312 2.55 12.62 -1.26
CA LEU A 312 3.04 13.45 -2.37
C LEU A 312 3.00 12.72 -3.71
N THR A 313 3.52 11.49 -3.74
CA THR A 313 3.56 10.63 -4.93
C THR A 313 2.15 10.35 -5.43
N CYS A 314 1.24 9.95 -4.54
CA CYS A 314 -0.16 9.68 -4.85
C CYS A 314 -0.82 10.92 -5.47
N PHE A 315 -0.69 12.08 -4.82
CA PHE A 315 -1.27 13.33 -5.29
C PHE A 315 -0.72 13.74 -6.67
N VAL A 316 0.60 13.72 -6.86
CA VAL A 316 1.26 14.14 -8.11
C VAL A 316 0.87 13.26 -9.28
N ILE A 317 0.90 11.93 -9.11
CA ILE A 317 0.59 11.00 -10.19
C ILE A 317 -0.89 11.15 -10.58
N HIS A 318 -1.80 11.27 -9.61
CA HIS A 318 -3.21 11.51 -9.89
C HIS A 318 -3.41 12.84 -10.64
N ARG A 319 -2.79 13.94 -10.16
CA ARG A 319 -2.89 15.26 -10.80
C ARG A 319 -2.41 15.23 -12.25
N LEU A 320 -1.25 14.65 -12.51
CA LEU A 320 -0.66 14.62 -13.84
C LEU A 320 -1.46 13.74 -14.81
N LEU A 321 -1.90 12.57 -14.36
CA LEU A 321 -2.73 11.68 -15.19
C LEU A 321 -4.10 12.27 -15.48
N LEU A 322 -4.73 12.95 -14.52
CA LEU A 322 -6.01 13.64 -14.74
C LEU A 322 -5.87 14.84 -15.69
N SER A 323 -4.72 15.54 -15.67
CA SER A 323 -4.48 16.67 -16.57
C SER A 323 -4.52 16.28 -18.06
N THR A 324 -4.20 15.03 -18.39
CA THR A 324 -4.27 14.50 -19.77
C THR A 324 -5.69 14.54 -20.34
N LEU A 325 -6.69 14.30 -19.49
CA LEU A 325 -8.11 14.19 -19.87
C LEU A 325 -8.75 15.57 -20.08
N ALA A 326 -8.18 16.63 -19.51
CA ALA A 326 -8.70 17.99 -19.62
C ALA A 326 -8.29 18.69 -20.93
N THR A 327 -7.18 18.27 -21.56
CA THR A 327 -6.62 18.84 -22.80
C THR A 327 -7.28 18.28 -24.08
N ILE A 328 -8.60 18.33 -24.18
CA ILE A 328 -9.36 17.79 -25.33
C ILE A 328 -9.19 18.63 -26.61
N ILE A 329 -8.78 19.90 -26.47
CA ILE A 329 -8.84 20.89 -27.57
C ILE A 329 -7.56 20.88 -28.44
N THR A 330 -6.39 20.63 -27.85
CA THR A 330 -5.11 20.59 -28.56
C THR A 330 -4.27 19.46 -27.96
N PRO A 331 -3.69 18.56 -28.78
CA PRO A 331 -2.79 17.54 -28.25
C PRO A 331 -1.56 18.21 -27.61
N PRO A 332 -1.18 17.82 -26.39
CA PRO A 332 -0.02 18.38 -25.71
C PRO A 332 1.26 18.14 -26.52
N SER A 333 2.22 19.07 -26.40
CA SER A 333 3.50 18.98 -27.10
C SER A 333 4.29 17.74 -26.64
N PRO A 334 5.12 17.11 -27.49
CA PRO A 334 5.97 15.99 -27.08
C PRO A 334 6.83 16.32 -25.85
N MET A 335 7.30 17.57 -25.74
CA MET A 335 8.01 18.07 -24.57
C MET A 335 7.15 18.03 -23.29
N THR A 336 5.91 18.49 -23.35
CA THR A 336 4.97 18.44 -22.22
C THR A 336 4.74 17.01 -21.75
N GLU A 337 4.50 16.08 -22.68
CA GLU A 337 4.29 14.68 -22.35
C GLU A 337 5.57 14.01 -21.81
N SER A 338 6.74 14.31 -22.38
CA SER A 338 8.02 13.82 -21.86
C SER A 338 8.27 14.28 -20.43
N ILE A 339 8.02 15.56 -20.10
CA ILE A 339 8.12 16.05 -18.71
C ILE A 339 7.09 15.36 -17.83
N ARG A 340 5.83 15.24 -18.27
CA ARG A 340 4.75 14.60 -17.51
C ARG A 340 5.09 13.16 -17.15
N TYR A 341 5.38 12.33 -18.13
CA TYR A 341 5.68 10.91 -17.91
C TYR A 341 7.02 10.73 -17.20
N GLY A 342 8.02 11.57 -17.48
CA GLY A 342 9.26 11.61 -16.72
C GLY A 342 9.02 11.86 -15.22
N ILE A 343 8.15 12.82 -14.85
CA ILE A 343 7.82 13.07 -13.44
C ILE A 343 7.12 11.86 -12.83
N ILE A 344 6.14 11.27 -13.53
CA ILE A 344 5.40 10.11 -13.03
C ILE A 344 6.35 8.94 -12.76
N LEU A 345 7.23 8.61 -13.72
CA LEU A 345 8.24 7.56 -13.57
C LEU A 345 9.19 7.86 -12.42
N TYR A 346 9.69 9.10 -12.33
CA TYR A 346 10.55 9.53 -11.24
C TYR A 346 9.90 9.37 -9.87
N MET A 347 8.63 9.75 -9.74
CA MET A 347 7.89 9.62 -8.48
C MET A 347 7.64 8.15 -8.09
N PHE A 348 7.34 7.27 -9.06
CA PHE A 348 7.29 5.82 -8.79
C PHE A 348 8.65 5.29 -8.31
N THR A 349 9.74 5.64 -8.99
CA THR A 349 11.10 5.25 -8.59
C THR A 349 11.47 5.78 -7.21
N ALA A 350 11.16 7.04 -6.90
CA ALA A 350 11.50 7.68 -5.63
C ALA A 350 10.71 7.12 -4.45
N GLN A 351 9.45 6.75 -4.68
CA GLN A 351 8.62 6.03 -3.70
C GLN A 351 9.15 4.62 -3.45
N GLY A 352 9.73 3.99 -4.48
CA GLY A 352 10.30 2.64 -4.41
C GLY A 352 9.23 1.54 -4.47
N PRO A 353 9.66 0.27 -4.40
CA PRO A 353 8.74 -0.86 -4.49
C PRO A 353 7.72 -0.81 -3.36
N THR A 354 6.46 -0.78 -3.73
CA THR A 354 5.36 -1.22 -2.85
C THR A 354 4.94 -2.60 -3.32
N TYR A 355 4.46 -3.46 -2.43
CA TYR A 355 4.07 -4.83 -2.82
C TYR A 355 3.01 -4.90 -3.90
N TYR A 356 2.17 -3.88 -4.00
CA TYR A 356 1.37 -3.70 -5.19
C TYR A 356 2.30 -3.27 -6.31
N SER A 357 2.64 -4.23 -7.16
CA SER A 357 3.49 -4.00 -8.31
C SER A 357 2.96 -2.83 -9.12
N HIS A 358 3.80 -1.81 -9.28
CA HIS A 358 3.50 -0.72 -10.20
C HIS A 358 3.69 -1.14 -11.65
N ALA A 359 4.21 -2.35 -11.92
CA ALA A 359 4.73 -2.75 -13.22
C ALA A 359 3.76 -2.48 -14.37
N VAL A 360 2.48 -2.78 -14.21
CA VAL A 360 1.49 -2.59 -15.29
C VAL A 360 1.34 -1.11 -15.67
N ILE A 361 1.08 -0.25 -14.70
CA ILE A 361 0.93 1.19 -14.96
C ILE A 361 2.28 1.83 -15.32
N LEU A 362 3.37 1.44 -14.66
CA LEU A 362 4.71 1.94 -14.91
C LEU A 362 5.17 1.61 -16.33
N ASN A 363 4.97 0.38 -16.80
CA ASN A 363 5.28 -0.02 -18.18
C ASN A 363 4.43 0.75 -19.20
N THR A 364 3.13 0.95 -18.90
CA THR A 364 2.26 1.75 -19.76
C THR A 364 2.76 3.19 -19.89
N ILE A 365 3.19 3.79 -18.77
CA ILE A 365 3.75 5.14 -18.73
C ILE A 365 5.12 5.18 -19.41
N LEU A 366 5.96 4.16 -19.24
CA LEU A 366 7.26 4.05 -19.88
C LEU A 366 7.14 4.01 -21.41
N ILE A 367 6.22 3.21 -21.95
CA ILE A 367 5.97 3.14 -23.39
C ILE A 367 5.56 4.53 -23.93
N ARG A 368 4.60 5.19 -23.29
CA ARG A 368 4.18 6.55 -23.68
C ARG A 368 5.32 7.56 -23.57
N PHE A 369 6.15 7.44 -22.54
CA PHE A 369 7.32 8.29 -22.37
C PHE A 369 8.29 8.13 -23.54
N MET A 370 8.56 6.90 -23.96
CA MET A 370 9.44 6.59 -25.08
C MET A 370 8.91 7.12 -26.41
N GLU A 371 7.64 6.89 -26.71
CA GLU A 371 6.98 7.42 -27.93
C GLU A 371 7.15 8.95 -28.02
N ASN A 372 6.95 9.67 -26.91
CA ASN A 372 7.13 11.12 -26.88
C ASN A 372 8.59 11.55 -27.00
N LEU A 373 9.55 10.81 -26.44
CA LEU A 373 10.98 11.07 -26.62
C LEU A 373 11.46 10.79 -28.05
N GLU A 374 10.84 9.86 -28.77
CA GLU A 374 11.10 9.61 -30.20
C GLU A 374 10.56 10.77 -31.05
N HIS A 375 9.33 11.22 -30.79
CA HIS A 375 8.79 12.41 -31.42
C HIS A 375 9.65 13.65 -31.16
N LEU A 376 10.15 13.82 -29.93
CA LEU A 376 11.03 14.91 -29.57
C LEU A 376 12.41 14.82 -30.26
N ALA A 377 12.91 13.61 -30.51
CA ALA A 377 14.16 13.39 -31.25
C ALA A 377 14.03 13.65 -32.76
N SER A 378 12.82 13.57 -33.31
CA SER A 378 12.56 13.87 -34.73
C SER A 378 12.75 15.36 -35.09
N THR A 379 12.76 16.23 -34.08
CA THR A 379 13.00 17.67 -34.24
C THR A 379 14.43 18.02 -33.85
N PRO A 380 15.24 18.65 -34.72
CA PRO A 380 16.61 19.04 -34.40
C PRO A 380 16.64 19.98 -33.19
N ARG A 381 17.36 19.58 -32.13
CA ARG A 381 17.58 20.40 -30.94
C ARG A 381 18.92 20.07 -30.30
N VAL A 382 19.44 21.02 -29.54
CA VAL A 382 20.64 20.82 -28.72
C VAL A 382 20.22 20.13 -27.43
N TYR A 383 20.98 19.11 -27.03
CA TYR A 383 20.73 18.45 -25.75
C TYR A 383 21.05 19.38 -24.58
N ASP A 384 20.31 19.25 -23.50
CA ASP A 384 20.50 20.03 -22.26
C ASP A 384 20.36 19.16 -21.00
N SER A 385 20.30 19.79 -19.82
CA SER A 385 20.12 19.07 -18.55
C SER A 385 18.82 18.26 -18.48
N LEU A 386 17.74 18.71 -19.14
CA LEU A 386 16.46 18.01 -19.17
C LEU A 386 16.58 16.69 -19.93
N ASP A 387 17.41 16.64 -20.97
CA ASP A 387 17.70 15.40 -21.70
C ASP A 387 18.48 14.39 -20.89
N VAL A 388 19.48 14.86 -20.15
CA VAL A 388 20.21 14.02 -19.19
C VAL A 388 19.22 13.44 -18.17
N TRP A 389 18.30 14.27 -17.68
CA TRP A 389 17.28 13.82 -16.73
C TRP A 389 16.30 12.82 -17.35
N PHE A 390 15.83 13.03 -18.59
CA PHE A 390 14.97 12.06 -19.28
C PHE A 390 15.64 10.72 -19.49
N ALA A 391 16.88 10.72 -19.97
CA ALA A 391 17.66 9.51 -20.13
C ALA A 391 17.85 8.81 -18.78
N ALA A 392 18.05 9.57 -17.71
CA ALA A 392 18.32 9.00 -16.40
C ALA A 392 17.11 8.34 -15.76
N VAL A 393 15.98 9.03 -15.77
CA VAL A 393 14.71 8.48 -15.30
C VAL A 393 14.31 7.28 -16.15
N GLY A 394 14.43 7.39 -17.46
CA GLY A 394 14.11 6.32 -18.40
C GLY A 394 14.94 5.06 -18.17
N MET A 395 16.27 5.19 -18.02
CA MET A 395 17.16 4.05 -17.74
C MET A 395 16.78 3.29 -16.47
N VAL A 396 16.50 4.02 -15.38
CA VAL A 396 16.11 3.40 -14.11
C VAL A 396 14.72 2.77 -14.22
N ALA A 397 13.76 3.47 -14.81
CA ALA A 397 12.39 2.98 -14.96
C ALA A 397 12.28 1.78 -15.90
N SER A 398 13.16 1.68 -16.90
CA SER A 398 13.19 0.57 -17.86
C SER A 398 14.08 -0.59 -17.43
N ALA A 399 14.70 -0.55 -16.25
CA ALA A 399 15.58 -1.61 -15.76
C ALA A 399 14.85 -2.97 -15.78
N GLY A 400 15.53 -4.01 -16.28
CA GLY A 400 14.96 -5.35 -16.42
C GLY A 400 13.97 -5.52 -17.59
N THR A 401 13.74 -4.49 -18.41
CA THR A 401 12.89 -4.56 -19.62
C THR A 401 13.71 -4.50 -20.90
N THR A 402 13.10 -4.87 -22.02
CA THR A 402 13.70 -4.76 -23.37
C THR A 402 14.02 -3.30 -23.76
N HIS A 403 13.32 -2.33 -23.16
CA HIS A 403 13.52 -0.90 -23.42
C HIS A 403 14.79 -0.33 -22.78
N HIS A 404 15.44 -1.05 -21.85
CA HIS A 404 16.66 -0.57 -21.19
C HIS A 404 17.79 -0.26 -22.16
N GLN A 405 17.95 -1.10 -23.19
CA GLN A 405 18.98 -0.88 -24.19
C GLN A 405 18.78 0.42 -24.98
N GLN A 406 17.54 0.74 -25.34
CA GLN A 406 17.19 1.96 -26.08
C GLN A 406 17.53 3.21 -25.26
N PHE A 407 17.27 3.18 -23.94
CA PHE A 407 17.67 4.28 -23.05
C PHE A 407 19.19 4.36 -22.84
N MET A 408 19.90 3.24 -22.79
CA MET A 408 21.37 3.23 -22.72
C MET A 408 22.00 3.87 -23.96
N GLU A 409 21.50 3.56 -25.16
CA GLU A 409 21.97 4.16 -26.42
C GLU A 409 21.73 5.67 -26.43
N ARG A 410 20.51 6.10 -26.10
CA ARG A 410 20.17 7.53 -25.97
C ARG A 410 21.07 8.25 -24.96
N ALA A 411 21.34 7.63 -23.81
CA ALA A 411 22.19 8.22 -22.78
C ALA A 411 23.64 8.38 -23.24
N ARG A 412 24.17 7.45 -24.05
CA ARG A 412 25.50 7.58 -24.69
C ARG A 412 25.55 8.76 -25.65
N ASP A 413 24.53 8.92 -26.48
CA ASP A 413 24.47 10.03 -27.45
C ASP A 413 24.44 11.39 -26.74
N ILE A 414 23.64 11.51 -25.68
CA ILE A 414 23.56 12.72 -24.85
C ILE A 414 24.90 12.97 -24.13
N ALA A 415 25.49 11.94 -23.53
CA ALA A 415 26.77 12.06 -22.85
C ALA A 415 27.90 12.50 -23.80
N ALA A 416 27.94 11.96 -25.02
CA ALA A 416 28.89 12.37 -26.05
C ALA A 416 28.68 13.82 -26.50
N ALA A 417 27.43 14.22 -26.73
CA ALA A 417 27.09 15.58 -27.17
C ALA A 417 27.40 16.65 -26.11
N LEU A 418 27.18 16.33 -24.82
CA LEU A 418 27.44 17.20 -23.69
C LEU A 418 28.84 17.04 -23.08
N GLN A 419 29.66 16.14 -23.62
CA GLN A 419 31.01 15.82 -23.14
C GLN A 419 31.05 15.41 -21.66
N LEU A 420 30.06 14.63 -21.21
CA LEU A 420 30.03 14.09 -19.84
C LEU A 420 31.08 12.99 -19.71
N GLY A 421 31.98 13.10 -18.74
CA GLY A 421 33.09 12.16 -18.55
C GLY A 421 32.83 11.10 -17.48
N ASN A 422 31.91 11.35 -16.56
CA ASN A 422 31.60 10.45 -15.46
C ASN A 422 30.19 10.70 -14.87
N PHE A 423 29.75 9.83 -13.97
CA PHE A 423 28.44 9.96 -13.32
C PHE A 423 28.31 11.23 -12.46
N GLY A 424 29.40 11.77 -11.91
CA GLY A 424 29.36 13.04 -11.19
C GLY A 424 28.92 14.20 -12.07
N ASP A 425 29.40 14.26 -13.31
CA ASP A 425 28.99 15.26 -14.30
C ASP A 425 27.49 15.09 -14.63
N THR A 426 27.05 13.86 -14.88
CA THR A 426 25.63 13.52 -15.09
C THR A 426 24.76 13.94 -13.90
N LEU A 427 25.21 13.68 -12.67
CA LEU A 427 24.46 13.95 -11.46
C LEU A 427 24.22 15.46 -11.27
N ILE A 428 25.17 16.32 -11.67
CA ILE A 428 24.98 17.77 -11.67
C ILE A 428 23.76 18.14 -12.54
N HIS A 429 23.71 17.64 -13.78
CA HIS A 429 22.57 17.88 -14.67
C HIS A 429 21.25 17.35 -14.10
N ILE A 430 21.23 16.12 -13.57
CA ILE A 430 20.03 15.53 -12.95
C ILE A 430 19.54 16.42 -11.79
N LYS A 431 20.44 16.87 -10.91
CA LYS A 431 20.12 17.71 -9.75
C LYS A 431 19.59 19.09 -10.14
N THR A 432 20.04 19.66 -11.26
CA THR A 432 19.49 20.94 -11.77
C THR A 432 18.04 20.82 -12.25
N VAL A 433 17.59 19.62 -12.64
CA VAL A 433 16.24 19.37 -13.13
C VAL A 433 15.30 18.99 -11.99
N LEU A 434 15.38 17.77 -11.46
CA LEU A 434 14.51 17.34 -10.38
C LEU A 434 15.17 16.21 -9.59
N TRP A 435 15.43 16.46 -8.31
CA TRP A 435 16.15 15.51 -7.46
C TRP A 435 15.75 15.58 -5.99
N LEU A 436 15.22 14.48 -5.47
CA LEU A 436 15.00 14.23 -4.05
C LEU A 436 16.25 13.60 -3.44
N GLU A 437 16.86 14.29 -2.46
CA GLU A 437 18.09 13.81 -1.82
C GLU A 437 17.79 12.61 -0.91
N LYS A 438 18.22 11.43 -1.35
CA LYS A 438 18.20 10.17 -0.60
C LYS A 438 19.46 9.37 -0.93
N PRO A 439 20.16 8.80 0.07
CA PRO A 439 21.36 8.01 -0.18
C PRO A 439 21.13 6.88 -1.19
N GLN A 440 20.03 6.14 -1.05
CA GLN A 440 19.67 5.02 -1.93
C GLN A 440 19.36 5.46 -3.38
N SER A 441 18.88 6.70 -3.59
CA SER A 441 18.56 7.19 -4.93
C SER A 441 19.81 7.45 -5.75
N GLU A 442 20.88 7.98 -5.14
CA GLU A 442 22.14 8.19 -5.86
C GLU A 442 22.76 6.85 -6.29
N ASP A 443 22.78 5.87 -5.39
CA ASP A 443 23.31 4.52 -5.66
C ASP A 443 22.55 3.84 -6.81
N LEU A 444 21.21 3.96 -6.83
CA LEU A 444 20.36 3.41 -7.89
C LEU A 444 20.66 4.05 -9.25
N PHE A 445 20.72 5.39 -9.32
CA PHE A 445 21.00 6.05 -10.59
C PHE A 445 22.44 5.79 -11.06
N ARG A 446 23.39 5.72 -10.12
CA ARG A 446 24.80 5.41 -10.38
C ARG A 446 24.98 4.00 -10.94
N SER A 447 24.26 2.99 -10.43
CA SER A 447 24.40 1.61 -10.90
C SER A 447 24.02 1.46 -12.37
N HIS A 448 23.06 2.25 -12.86
CA HIS A 448 22.68 2.25 -14.27
C HIS A 448 23.60 3.11 -15.13
N TRP A 449 23.89 4.35 -14.74
CA TRP A 449 24.72 5.27 -15.53
C TRP A 449 26.21 4.95 -15.52
N GLY A 450 26.74 4.33 -14.47
CA GLY A 450 28.13 3.92 -14.39
C GLY A 450 28.54 2.99 -15.54
N THR A 451 27.60 2.18 -16.03
CA THR A 451 27.82 1.25 -17.16
C THR A 451 28.10 1.95 -18.48
N ILE A 452 27.68 3.22 -18.64
CA ILE A 452 27.94 4.02 -19.84
C ILE A 452 29.41 4.41 -19.94
N PHE A 453 30.02 4.75 -18.80
CA PHE A 453 31.39 5.27 -18.74
C PHE A 453 32.44 4.17 -18.56
N ASN A 454 32.04 2.99 -18.05
CA ASN A 454 32.92 1.83 -17.83
C ASN A 454 32.39 0.58 -18.55
N PRO A 455 32.64 0.41 -19.85
CA PRO A 455 32.11 -0.72 -20.64
C PRO A 455 32.69 -2.10 -20.26
N THR A 456 33.72 -2.17 -19.40
CA THR A 456 34.35 -3.43 -18.97
C THR A 456 33.64 -4.16 -17.83
N ASP A 457 32.59 -3.57 -17.24
CA ASP A 457 31.87 -4.13 -16.08
C ASP A 457 30.49 -4.71 -16.48
N GLN A 458 30.44 -5.43 -17.61
CA GLN A 458 29.23 -6.13 -18.08
C GLN A 458 28.93 -7.42 -17.28
N SER A 459 29.55 -7.64 -16.10
CA SER A 459 29.15 -8.71 -15.21
C SER A 459 27.94 -8.28 -14.40
N VAL A 460 26.77 -8.80 -14.81
CA VAL A 460 25.55 -8.97 -14.00
C VAL A 460 25.33 -7.83 -13.01
N VAL A 461 24.59 -6.80 -13.42
CA VAL A 461 23.96 -5.87 -12.46
C VAL A 461 23.23 -6.76 -11.44
N PRO A 462 23.65 -6.77 -10.16
CA PRO A 462 22.85 -7.41 -9.14
C PRO A 462 21.53 -6.67 -9.16
N ASP A 463 20.44 -7.40 -9.27
CA ASP A 463 19.10 -6.86 -9.28
C ASP A 463 18.85 -6.16 -7.93
N LEU A 464 19.29 -4.90 -7.81
CA LEU A 464 19.11 -4.06 -6.63
C LEU A 464 17.66 -3.56 -6.52
N SER A 465 16.84 -3.87 -7.53
CA SER A 465 15.38 -3.88 -7.40
C SER A 465 14.87 -5.07 -6.57
N MET A 466 15.66 -6.16 -6.44
CA MET A 466 15.30 -7.38 -5.72
C MET A 466 15.83 -7.47 -4.28
N SER A 467 16.58 -6.49 -3.77
CA SER A 467 16.98 -6.53 -2.35
C SER A 467 15.89 -6.09 -1.37
N VAL A 468 14.67 -5.79 -1.83
CA VAL A 468 13.47 -5.79 -0.98
C VAL A 468 12.31 -6.44 -1.73
N SER A 469 12.16 -7.74 -1.50
CA SER A 469 11.02 -8.63 -1.82
C SER A 469 11.29 -9.65 -2.95
N PRO A 470 11.10 -10.97 -2.73
CA PRO A 470 11.49 -12.03 -3.67
C PRO A 470 10.56 -12.20 -4.89
N TYR A 471 9.70 -11.23 -5.20
CA TYR A 471 8.69 -11.35 -6.24
C TYR A 471 9.05 -10.52 -7.48
N SER A 472 10.19 -10.83 -8.07
CA SER A 472 10.41 -10.64 -9.51
C SER A 472 10.33 -12.03 -10.16
N SER A 473 9.61 -12.14 -11.28
CA SER A 473 9.29 -13.35 -12.05
C SER A 473 8.13 -14.24 -11.55
N SER A 474 6.88 -13.82 -11.82
CA SER A 474 5.74 -14.75 -11.95
C SER A 474 4.61 -14.27 -12.87
N VAL A 475 4.80 -13.20 -13.67
CA VAL A 475 3.74 -12.71 -14.58
C VAL A 475 3.70 -13.50 -15.90
N GLU A 476 4.48 -14.57 -16.04
CA GLU A 476 4.39 -15.48 -17.20
C GLU A 476 3.58 -16.76 -16.95
N PHE A 477 3.09 -17.01 -15.74
CA PHE A 477 2.07 -18.03 -15.51
C PHE A 477 1.19 -17.60 -14.34
N ILE A 478 0.12 -16.87 -14.64
CA ILE A 478 -1.27 -17.04 -14.16
C ILE A 478 -2.16 -16.05 -14.93
#